data_AF-A0A9N9LVX2-F1
#
_entry.id   AF-A0A9N9LVX2-F1
#
_cell.length_a   1.000
_cell.length_b   1.000
_cell.length_c   1.000
_cell.angle_alpha   90.00
_cell.angle_beta   90.00
_cell.angle_gamma   90.00
#
_symmetry.space_group_name_H-M   'P 1'
#
loop_
_entity.id
_entity.type
_entity.pdbx_description
1 polymer ?
#
loop_
_entity_poly.entity_id
_entity_poly.type
_entity_poly.pdbx_seq_one_letter_code
_entity_poly.pdbx_strand_id
1 'polypeptide(L)'
;MSGIEIAGLALGAFPLLISAAEHYREGFEPLRRWKRFRSEFLMFINAVDIEKNIFDATLEEFLISADVPHEELQLFMTDPNYVGWHSEDLVEVLRSRLGPSYLVFMSTIKTLNETMVDLQDMLLLKNGESLKTGGLARDGASKWDYQFKRISHSFSNEGKKKVKSLESTNRKLRELLTVKEKLQTGRGTRTREEIKWGNIFECIRRHASSVHMALRKGWNCSCEISHNTALRLERRHDGG
;
A
#
# COMPACT_ATOMS: atom_id res chain seq x y z
N MET A 1 -2.84 -4.35 19.01
CA MET A 1 -2.13 -4.01 17.76
C MET A 1 -3.09 -4.26 16.61
N SER A 2 -3.32 -3.24 15.78
CA SER A 2 -4.25 -3.28 14.61
C SER A 2 -3.78 -4.23 13.50
N GLY A 3 -2.49 -4.61 13.53
CA GLY A 3 -1.83 -5.44 12.52
C GLY A 3 -1.41 -4.66 11.27
N ILE A 4 -2.15 -3.62 10.90
CA ILE A 4 -1.87 -2.79 9.71
C ILE A 4 -0.61 -1.91 9.87
N GLU A 5 -0.17 -1.66 11.11
CA GLU A 5 1.13 -1.06 11.43
C GLU A 5 2.32 -1.73 10.73
N ILE A 6 2.22 -3.02 10.41
CA ILE A 6 3.27 -3.76 9.71
C ILE A 6 3.48 -3.22 8.28
N ALA A 7 2.47 -2.62 7.66
CA ALA A 7 2.62 -1.96 6.37
C ALA A 7 3.56 -0.75 6.46
N GLY A 8 3.41 0.07 7.51
CA GLY A 8 4.33 1.16 7.82
C GLY A 8 5.76 0.66 8.08
N LEU A 9 5.92 -0.41 8.86
CA LEU A 9 7.24 -1.03 9.07
C LEU A 9 7.89 -1.50 7.76
N ALA A 10 7.12 -2.13 6.88
CA ALA A 10 7.60 -2.58 5.58
C ALA A 10 8.04 -1.39 4.71
N LEU A 11 7.26 -0.30 4.66
CA LEU A 11 7.61 0.95 3.97
C LEU A 11 8.96 1.49 4.46
N GLY A 12 9.20 1.49 5.77
CA GLY A 12 10.48 1.94 6.35
C GLY A 12 11.64 0.96 6.10
N ALA A 13 11.36 -0.34 5.97
CA ALA A 13 12.39 -1.36 5.83
C ALA A 13 13.12 -1.32 4.47
N PHE A 14 12.40 -1.00 3.38
CA PHE A 14 12.98 -0.95 2.03
C PHE A 14 14.08 0.12 1.88
N PRO A 15 13.85 1.42 2.20
CA PRO A 15 14.87 2.45 2.09
C PRO A 15 16.11 2.16 2.93
N LEU A 16 15.94 1.61 4.14
CA LEU A 16 17.05 1.23 5.01
C LEU A 16 17.91 0.12 4.40
N LEU A 17 17.27 -0.90 3.80
CA LEU A 17 17.98 -2.00 3.15
C LEU A 17 18.76 -1.50 1.93
N ILE A 18 18.16 -0.65 1.10
CA ILE A 18 18.80 -0.06 -0.09
C ILE A 18 19.98 0.82 0.32
N SER A 19 19.78 1.74 1.28
CA SER A 19 20.84 2.64 1.76
C SER A 19 22.04 1.87 2.34
N ALA A 20 21.78 0.82 3.10
CA ALA A 20 22.84 -0.06 3.61
C ALA A 20 23.63 -0.73 2.49
N ALA A 21 22.92 -1.25 1.47
CA ALA A 21 23.54 -1.90 0.34
C ALA A 21 24.40 -0.93 -0.48
N GLU A 22 23.97 0.32 -0.64
CA GLU A 22 24.76 1.38 -1.28
C GLU A 22 26.04 1.69 -0.52
N HIS A 23 25.98 1.78 0.82
CA HIS A 23 27.19 1.97 1.63
C HIS A 23 28.17 0.79 1.51
N TYR A 24 27.67 -0.45 1.43
CA TYR A 24 28.52 -1.61 1.15
C TYR A 24 29.13 -1.56 -0.26
N ARG A 25 28.37 -1.10 -1.26
CA ARG A 25 28.88 -0.91 -2.63
C ARG A 25 30.09 0.01 -2.64
N GLU A 26 30.01 1.15 -1.97
CA GLU A 26 31.10 2.14 -1.90
C GLU A 26 32.37 1.54 -1.25
N GLY A 27 32.22 0.81 -0.15
CA GLY A 27 33.35 0.16 0.52
C GLY A 27 33.94 -1.03 -0.25
N PHE A 28 33.15 -1.70 -1.10
CA PHE A 28 33.62 -2.82 -1.91
C PHE A 28 34.22 -2.40 -3.24
N GLU A 29 33.83 -1.24 -3.79
CA GLU A 29 34.27 -0.78 -5.11
C GLU A 29 35.79 -0.80 -5.33
N PRO A 30 36.64 -0.44 -4.33
CA PRO A 30 38.09 -0.52 -4.46
C PRO A 30 38.67 -1.95 -4.50
N LEU A 31 37.91 -2.97 -4.08
CA LEU A 31 38.41 -4.34 -3.95
C LEU A 31 38.49 -5.04 -5.31
N ARG A 32 39.64 -5.62 -5.66
CA ARG A 32 39.81 -6.33 -6.95
C ARG A 32 38.78 -7.45 -7.17
N ARG A 33 38.34 -8.11 -6.08
CA ARG A 33 37.36 -9.21 -6.12
C ARG A 33 35.92 -8.71 -6.37
N TRP A 34 35.64 -7.44 -6.10
CA TRP A 34 34.34 -6.81 -6.35
C TRP A 34 33.90 -6.97 -7.79
N LYS A 35 34.80 -6.86 -8.77
CA LYS A 35 34.46 -6.99 -10.20
C LYS A 35 33.67 -8.26 -10.54
N ARG A 36 33.93 -9.38 -9.84
CA ARG A 36 33.22 -10.65 -10.05
C ARG A 36 31.84 -10.69 -9.39
N PHE A 37 31.70 -10.05 -8.23
CA PHE A 37 30.47 -10.05 -7.43
C PHE A 37 29.54 -8.86 -7.74
N ARG A 38 30.06 -7.79 -8.34
CA ARG A 38 29.37 -6.54 -8.64
C ARG A 38 28.05 -6.76 -9.33
N SER A 39 28.02 -7.60 -10.37
CA SER A 39 26.81 -7.86 -11.14
C SER A 39 25.70 -8.45 -10.25
N GLU A 40 26.03 -9.47 -9.46
CA GLU A 40 25.06 -10.14 -8.59
C GLU A 40 24.53 -9.19 -7.50
N PHE A 41 25.41 -8.37 -6.94
CA PHE A 41 25.03 -7.40 -5.90
C PHE A 41 24.16 -6.27 -6.44
N LEU A 42 24.47 -5.73 -7.63
CA LEU A 42 23.63 -4.70 -8.25
C LEU A 42 22.27 -5.25 -8.69
N MET A 43 22.23 -6.48 -9.22
CA MET A 43 20.96 -7.15 -9.53
C MET A 43 20.10 -7.32 -8.28
N PHE A 44 20.71 -7.67 -7.15
CA PHE A 44 20.01 -7.73 -5.88
C PHE A 44 19.40 -6.38 -5.47
N ILE A 45 20.19 -5.30 -5.48
CA ILE A 45 19.69 -3.96 -5.09
C ILE A 45 18.56 -3.54 -6.01
N ASN A 46 18.73 -3.69 -7.32
CA ASN A 46 17.71 -3.33 -8.30
C ASN A 46 16.42 -4.14 -8.10
N ALA A 47 16.52 -5.44 -7.77
CA ALA A 47 15.35 -6.25 -7.49
C ALA A 47 14.61 -5.76 -6.23
N VAL A 48 15.33 -5.44 -5.15
CA VAL A 48 14.74 -4.86 -3.93
C VAL A 48 14.06 -3.52 -4.22
N ASP A 49 14.68 -2.67 -5.05
CA ASP A 49 14.12 -1.36 -5.41
C ASP A 49 12.85 -1.50 -6.28
N ILE A 50 12.83 -2.45 -7.22
CA ILE A 50 11.61 -2.79 -7.96
C ILE A 50 10.51 -3.23 -7.01
N GLU A 51 10.81 -4.13 -6.07
CA GLU A 51 9.84 -4.60 -5.09
C GLU A 51 9.34 -3.50 -4.16
N LYS A 52 10.20 -2.56 -3.76
CA LYS A 52 9.79 -1.34 -3.05
C LYS A 52 8.73 -0.59 -3.85
N ASN A 53 9.01 -0.26 -5.11
CA ASN A 53 8.09 0.50 -5.96
C ASN A 53 6.76 -0.23 -6.17
N ILE A 54 6.78 -1.56 -6.32
CA ILE A 54 5.56 -2.36 -6.42
C ILE A 54 4.77 -2.31 -5.11
N PHE A 55 5.44 -2.45 -3.97
CA PHE A 55 4.78 -2.41 -2.66
C PHE A 55 4.16 -1.03 -2.41
N ASP A 56 4.90 0.04 -2.67
CA ASP A 56 4.44 1.42 -2.52
C ASP A 56 3.19 1.68 -3.37
N ALA A 57 3.23 1.34 -4.66
CA ALA A 57 2.09 1.51 -5.56
C ALA A 57 0.88 0.66 -5.13
N THR A 58 1.13 -0.57 -4.68
CA THR A 58 0.07 -1.48 -4.20
C THR A 58 -0.60 -0.93 -2.94
N LEU A 59 0.17 -0.33 -2.03
CA LEU A 59 -0.33 0.24 -0.80
C LEU A 59 -1.05 1.58 -1.04
N GLU A 60 -0.54 2.41 -1.95
CA GLU A 60 -1.17 3.67 -2.36
C GLU A 60 -2.53 3.42 -3.02
N GLU A 61 -2.59 2.53 -4.01
CA GLU A 61 -3.84 2.11 -4.66
C GLU A 61 -4.88 1.64 -3.63
N PHE A 62 -4.40 0.89 -2.63
CA PHE A 62 -5.24 0.38 -1.58
C PHE A 62 -5.75 1.45 -0.60
N LEU A 63 -4.91 2.40 -0.18
CA LEU A 63 -5.31 3.51 0.68
C LEU A 63 -6.29 4.44 -0.03
N ILE A 64 -6.06 4.72 -1.32
CA ILE A 64 -7.02 5.44 -2.18
C ILE A 64 -8.34 4.68 -2.22
N SER A 65 -8.29 3.35 -2.41
CA SER A 65 -9.49 2.54 -2.38
C SER A 65 -10.21 2.70 -1.04
N ALA A 66 -9.50 2.78 0.09
CA ALA A 66 -10.08 2.95 1.43
C ALA A 66 -10.66 4.36 1.72
N ASP A 67 -10.75 5.24 0.72
CA ASP A 67 -11.28 6.62 0.85
C ASP A 67 -10.44 7.49 1.81
N VAL A 68 -9.13 7.19 1.93
CA VAL A 68 -8.19 8.01 2.70
C VAL A 68 -8.00 9.35 1.99
N PRO A 69 -8.13 10.50 2.69
CA PRO A 69 -7.90 11.81 2.10
C PRO A 69 -6.50 11.94 1.51
N HIS A 70 -6.38 12.66 0.38
CA HIS A 70 -5.09 12.83 -0.31
C HIS A 70 -4.00 13.46 0.59
N GLU A 71 -4.40 14.35 1.49
CA GLU A 71 -3.50 14.99 2.47
C GLU A 71 -2.90 13.98 3.46
N GLU A 72 -3.71 13.00 3.90
CA GLU A 72 -3.25 11.93 4.78
C GLU A 72 -2.50 10.83 4.02
N LEU A 73 -2.86 10.58 2.75
CA LEU A 73 -2.19 9.58 1.91
C LEU A 73 -0.67 9.81 1.86
N GLN A 74 -0.23 11.06 1.72
CA GLN A 74 1.20 11.38 1.74
C GLN A 74 1.85 11.05 3.08
N LEU A 75 1.15 11.26 4.20
CA LEU A 75 1.66 10.91 5.54
C LEU A 75 1.81 9.39 5.69
N PHE A 76 0.83 8.61 5.22
CA PHE A 76 0.92 7.14 5.19
C PHE A 76 2.13 6.64 4.39
N MET A 77 2.41 7.24 3.24
CA MET A 77 3.49 6.80 2.34
C MET A 77 4.89 7.28 2.77
N THR A 78 4.99 8.36 3.54
CA THR A 78 6.28 8.97 3.91
C THR A 78 6.69 8.72 5.36
N ASP A 79 5.74 8.53 6.28
CA ASP A 79 6.01 8.26 7.69
C ASP A 79 5.59 6.83 8.07
N PRO A 80 6.56 5.90 8.20
CA PRO A 80 6.35 4.54 8.71
C PRO A 80 5.64 4.46 10.06
N ASN A 81 5.74 5.51 10.89
CA ASN A 81 5.18 5.57 12.24
C ASN A 81 3.96 6.49 12.31
N TYR A 82 3.38 6.86 11.17
CA TYR A 82 2.19 7.71 11.14
C TYR A 82 1.08 7.13 12.02
N VAL A 83 0.46 7.99 12.83
CA VAL A 83 -0.61 7.59 13.78
C VAL A 83 -1.80 6.93 13.07
N GLY A 84 -2.05 7.27 11.80
CA GLY A 84 -3.10 6.67 11.00
C GLY A 84 -2.97 5.15 10.84
N TRP A 85 -1.77 4.58 10.92
CA TRP A 85 -1.56 3.12 10.92
C TRP A 85 -2.18 2.41 12.14
N HIS A 86 -2.51 3.17 13.19
CA HIS A 86 -3.14 2.67 14.41
C HIS A 86 -4.64 2.95 14.45
N SER A 87 -5.19 3.64 13.44
CA SER A 87 -6.61 4.00 13.38
C SER A 87 -7.50 2.76 13.26
N GLU A 88 -8.49 2.66 14.16
CA GLU A 88 -9.49 1.60 14.13
C GLU A 88 -10.45 1.78 12.93
N ASP A 89 -10.75 3.02 12.56
CA ASP A 89 -11.57 3.35 11.37
C ASP A 89 -10.94 2.78 10.09
N LEU A 90 -9.61 2.92 9.95
CA LEU A 90 -8.88 2.32 8.83
C LEU A 90 -9.05 0.80 8.84
N VAL A 91 -8.85 0.14 9.99
CA VAL A 91 -9.02 -1.33 10.10
C VAL A 91 -10.42 -1.78 9.73
N GLU A 92 -11.46 -1.04 10.15
CA GLU A 92 -12.84 -1.36 9.82
C GLU A 92 -13.12 -1.23 8.31
N VAL A 93 -12.65 -0.14 7.68
CA VAL A 93 -12.76 0.04 6.23
C VAL A 93 -12.05 -1.11 5.49
N LEU A 94 -10.85 -1.46 5.94
CA LEU A 94 -10.05 -2.55 5.37
C LEU A 94 -10.76 -3.91 5.47
N ARG A 95 -11.31 -4.21 6.65
CA ARG A 95 -12.09 -5.44 6.89
C ARG A 95 -13.35 -5.48 6.06
N SER A 96 -14.08 -4.37 5.96
CA SER A 96 -15.32 -4.30 5.17
C SER A 96 -15.05 -4.55 3.67
N ARG A 97 -13.93 -4.03 3.14
CA ARG A 97 -13.57 -4.14 1.72
C ARG A 97 -12.98 -5.49 1.35
N LEU A 98 -11.99 -5.95 2.11
CA LEU A 98 -11.32 -7.24 1.84
C LEU A 98 -12.18 -8.43 2.25
N GLY A 99 -13.07 -8.22 3.22
CA GLY A 99 -13.94 -9.24 3.79
C GLY A 99 -13.13 -10.44 4.28
N PRO A 100 -13.44 -11.67 3.83
CA PRO A 100 -12.70 -12.87 4.23
C PRO A 100 -11.21 -12.86 3.88
N SER A 101 -10.80 -12.06 2.89
CA SER A 101 -9.41 -12.00 2.44
C SER A 101 -8.53 -11.08 3.30
N TYR A 102 -9.11 -10.35 4.25
CA TYR A 102 -8.36 -9.45 5.15
C TYR A 102 -7.24 -10.19 5.89
N LEU A 103 -7.53 -11.36 6.45
CA LEU A 103 -6.53 -12.14 7.19
C LEU A 103 -5.37 -12.60 6.30
N VAL A 104 -5.68 -12.99 5.06
CA VAL A 104 -4.67 -13.40 4.07
C VAL A 104 -3.80 -12.23 3.64
N PHE A 105 -4.42 -11.06 3.41
CA PHE A 105 -3.72 -9.82 3.09
C PHE A 105 -2.74 -9.44 4.21
N MET A 106 -3.22 -9.40 5.46
CA MET A 106 -2.40 -9.09 6.62
C MET A 106 -1.26 -10.09 6.82
N SER A 107 -1.54 -11.39 6.65
CA SER A 107 -0.50 -12.41 6.69
C SER A 107 0.54 -12.23 5.58
N THR A 108 0.12 -11.78 4.40
CA THR A 108 1.03 -11.57 3.25
C THR A 108 1.97 -10.39 3.50
N ILE A 109 1.46 -9.27 4.02
CA ILE A 109 2.27 -8.11 4.43
C ILE A 109 3.24 -8.51 5.56
N LYS A 110 2.78 -9.31 6.53
CA LYS A 110 3.64 -9.81 7.59
C LYS A 110 4.79 -10.67 7.04
N THR A 111 4.51 -11.62 6.15
CA THR A 111 5.55 -12.44 5.50
C THR A 111 6.53 -11.59 4.68
N LEU A 112 6.03 -10.54 4.02
CA LEU A 112 6.86 -9.58 3.29
C LEU A 112 7.82 -8.86 4.24
N ASN A 113 7.30 -8.32 5.34
CA ASN A 113 8.10 -7.64 6.36
C ASN A 113 9.12 -8.59 7.01
N GLU A 114 8.75 -9.82 7.36
CA GLU A 114 9.67 -10.84 7.90
C GLU A 114 10.80 -11.15 6.91
N THR A 115 10.47 -11.29 5.61
CA THR A 115 11.47 -11.49 4.56
C THR A 115 12.42 -10.29 4.44
N MET A 116 11.89 -9.07 4.59
CA MET A 116 12.69 -7.84 4.60
C MET A 116 13.62 -7.76 5.83
N VAL A 117 13.13 -8.13 7.01
CA VAL A 117 13.96 -8.21 8.23
C VAL A 117 15.08 -9.23 8.06
N ASP A 118 14.80 -10.40 7.49
CA ASP A 118 15.82 -11.41 7.19
C ASP A 118 16.89 -10.87 6.21
N LEU A 119 16.46 -10.12 5.18
CA LEU A 119 17.37 -9.47 4.23
C LEU A 119 18.26 -8.41 4.92
N GLN A 120 17.67 -7.63 5.83
CA GLN A 120 18.40 -6.64 6.63
C GLN A 120 19.38 -7.29 7.60
N ASP A 121 19.01 -8.40 8.22
CA ASP A 121 19.86 -9.20 9.09
C ASP A 121 21.05 -9.80 8.33
N MET A 122 20.85 -10.23 7.08
CA MET A 122 21.96 -10.67 6.22
C MET A 122 22.94 -9.53 5.89
N LEU A 123 22.47 -8.30 5.81
CA LEU A 123 23.31 -7.10 5.70
C LEU A 123 23.78 -6.56 7.07
N LEU A 124 23.38 -7.20 8.17
CA LEU A 124 23.68 -6.86 9.56
C LEU A 124 23.38 -5.39 9.89
N LEU A 125 22.17 -4.96 9.55
CA LEU A 125 21.63 -3.66 9.96
C LEU A 125 21.16 -3.62 11.42
N LYS A 126 21.04 -4.78 12.08
CA LYS A 126 20.39 -4.91 13.39
C LYS A 126 21.13 -4.28 14.58
N ASN A 127 22.43 -4.03 14.49
CA ASN A 127 23.22 -3.68 15.68
C ASN A 127 23.78 -2.25 15.70
N GLY A 128 23.43 -1.34 14.78
CA GLY A 128 23.89 0.06 14.84
C GLY A 128 25.41 0.29 14.92
N GLU A 129 26.22 -0.77 14.85
CA GLU A 129 27.68 -0.76 14.95
C GLU A 129 28.33 -0.88 13.56
N SER A 130 27.62 -1.45 12.59
CA SER A 130 28.12 -1.66 11.23
C SER A 130 27.95 -0.44 10.31
N LEU A 131 27.09 0.53 10.66
CA LEU A 131 26.83 1.72 9.83
C LEU A 131 26.87 3.02 10.64
N LYS A 132 27.62 3.06 11.76
CA LYS A 132 27.99 4.37 12.34
C LYS A 132 29.01 5.00 11.39
N THR A 133 28.55 6.09 10.77
CA THR A 133 29.13 7.01 9.77
C THR A 133 30.49 7.64 10.17
N GLY A 134 31.38 6.87 10.79
CA GLY A 134 32.71 7.30 11.22
C GLY A 134 33.65 6.15 11.65
N GLY A 135 33.13 4.93 11.89
CA GLY A 135 33.94 3.78 12.31
C GLY A 135 34.45 2.89 11.17
N LEU A 136 33.84 2.95 9.98
CA LEU A 136 34.28 2.19 8.79
C LEU A 136 35.22 2.98 7.88
N ALA A 137 35.14 4.31 7.89
CA ALA A 137 36.05 5.18 7.13
C ALA A 137 37.49 5.18 7.70
N ARG A 138 37.69 4.67 8.91
CA ARG A 138 38.98 4.72 9.64
C ARG A 138 39.73 3.39 9.68
N ASP A 139 39.09 2.28 9.32
CA ASP A 139 39.68 0.94 9.39
C ASP A 139 40.05 0.41 8.00
N GLY A 140 41.28 -0.08 7.88
CA GLY A 140 41.92 -0.40 6.60
C GLY A 140 41.29 -1.55 5.78
N ALA A 141 41.87 -1.80 4.60
CA ALA A 141 41.41 -2.75 3.58
C ALA A 141 41.04 -4.16 4.11
N SER A 142 41.67 -4.62 5.20
CA SER A 142 41.37 -5.91 5.83
C SER A 142 39.95 -6.03 6.37
N LYS A 143 39.32 -4.93 6.82
CA LYS A 143 37.95 -4.95 7.34
C LYS A 143 36.94 -5.07 6.20
N TRP A 144 37.13 -4.31 5.13
CA TRP A 144 36.31 -4.39 3.91
C TRP A 144 36.44 -5.73 3.20
N ASP A 145 37.63 -6.33 3.19
CA ASP A 145 37.83 -7.69 2.67
C ASP A 145 37.04 -8.76 3.45
N TYR A 146 36.97 -8.64 4.77
CA TYR A 146 36.15 -9.52 5.60
C TYR A 146 34.66 -9.33 5.30
N GLN A 147 34.19 -8.07 5.28
CA GLN A 147 32.80 -7.74 4.97
C GLN A 147 32.39 -8.24 3.58
N PHE A 148 33.28 -8.08 2.59
CA PHE A 148 33.07 -8.55 1.22
C PHE A 148 32.91 -10.06 1.18
N LYS A 149 33.80 -10.82 1.83
CA LYS A 149 33.69 -12.28 1.87
C LYS A 149 32.38 -12.73 2.52
N ARG A 150 32.01 -12.10 3.63
CA ARG A 150 30.78 -12.42 4.37
C ARG A 150 29.54 -12.14 3.54
N ILE A 151 29.41 -10.93 2.99
CA ILE A 151 28.26 -10.55 2.17
C ILE A 151 28.22 -11.39 0.89
N SER A 152 29.34 -11.53 0.17
CA SER A 152 29.39 -12.38 -1.02
C SER A 152 28.95 -13.82 -0.73
N HIS A 153 29.33 -14.37 0.44
CA HIS A 153 28.88 -15.69 0.86
C HIS A 153 27.37 -15.73 1.16
N SER A 154 26.84 -14.80 1.97
CA SER A 154 25.40 -14.74 2.29
C SER A 154 24.52 -14.56 1.06
N PHE A 155 25.01 -13.84 0.04
CA PHE A 155 24.27 -13.54 -1.18
C PHE A 155 24.38 -14.61 -2.26
N SER A 156 25.30 -15.57 -2.12
CA SER A 156 25.56 -16.60 -3.13
C SER A 156 24.30 -17.40 -3.50
N ASN A 157 23.50 -17.79 -2.50
CA ASN A 157 22.24 -18.54 -2.68
C ASN A 157 21.10 -18.05 -1.78
N GLU A 158 21.34 -17.77 -0.50
CA GLU A 158 20.27 -17.41 0.44
C GLU A 158 19.68 -16.02 0.14
N GLY A 159 20.51 -15.02 -0.14
CA GLY A 159 20.04 -13.70 -0.60
C GLY A 159 19.13 -13.79 -1.84
N LYS A 160 19.52 -14.59 -2.85
CA LYS A 160 18.72 -14.80 -4.07
C LYS A 160 17.37 -15.46 -3.78
N LYS A 161 17.33 -16.45 -2.90
CA LYS A 161 16.08 -17.11 -2.48
C LYS A 161 15.16 -16.13 -1.77
N LYS A 162 15.71 -15.28 -0.89
CA LYS A 162 14.93 -14.29 -0.14
C LYS A 162 14.36 -13.19 -1.06
N VAL A 163 15.13 -12.71 -2.05
CA VAL A 163 14.58 -11.80 -3.08
C VAL A 163 13.46 -12.46 -3.87
N LYS A 164 13.63 -13.70 -4.34
CA LYS A 164 12.54 -14.42 -5.04
C LYS A 164 11.30 -14.60 -4.16
N SER A 165 11.50 -14.83 -2.86
CA SER A 165 10.40 -14.90 -1.88
C SER A 165 9.70 -13.54 -1.76
N LEU A 166 10.47 -12.45 -1.71
CA LEU A 166 9.96 -11.08 -1.68
C LEU A 166 9.12 -10.79 -2.93
N GLU A 167 9.68 -11.00 -4.13
CA GLU A 167 9.00 -10.88 -5.43
C GLU A 167 7.68 -11.66 -5.47
N SER A 168 7.71 -12.94 -5.06
CA SER A 168 6.50 -13.76 -5.05
C SER A 168 5.47 -13.27 -4.03
N THR A 169 5.89 -12.74 -2.89
CA THR A 169 4.98 -12.31 -1.83
C THR A 169 4.30 -11.01 -2.23
N ASN A 170 5.07 -10.07 -2.76
CA ASN A 170 4.56 -8.79 -3.24
C ASN A 170 3.65 -8.96 -4.46
N ARG A 171 4.00 -9.85 -5.40
CA ARG A 171 3.11 -10.22 -6.50
C ARG A 171 1.78 -10.77 -6.01
N LYS A 172 1.79 -11.69 -5.04
CA LYS A 172 0.56 -12.24 -4.44
C LYS A 172 -0.27 -11.15 -3.76
N LEU A 173 0.37 -10.20 -3.07
CA LEU A 173 -0.29 -9.07 -2.43
C LEU A 173 -1.06 -8.23 -3.46
N ARG A 174 -0.39 -7.87 -4.57
CA ARG A 174 -1.00 -7.14 -5.67
C ARG A 174 -2.14 -7.92 -6.33
N GLU A 175 -1.93 -9.21 -6.62
CA GLU A 175 -2.97 -10.07 -7.21
C GLU A 175 -4.22 -10.17 -6.32
N LEU A 176 -4.06 -10.26 -5.00
CA LEU A 176 -5.18 -10.27 -4.05
C LEU A 176 -6.02 -9.00 -4.16
N LEU A 177 -5.39 -7.84 -4.32
CA LEU A 177 -6.08 -6.57 -4.49
C LEU A 177 -6.74 -6.46 -5.87
N THR A 178 -6.00 -6.74 -6.94
CA THR A 178 -6.53 -6.68 -8.32
C THR A 178 -7.72 -7.62 -8.54
N VAL A 179 -7.69 -8.85 -7.99
CA VAL A 179 -8.81 -9.79 -8.10
C VAL A 179 -10.03 -9.25 -7.37
N LYS A 180 -9.85 -8.62 -6.21
CA LYS A 180 -10.94 -8.03 -5.43
C LYS A 180 -11.54 -6.82 -6.13
N GLU A 181 -10.73 -5.93 -6.66
CA GLU A 181 -11.20 -4.81 -7.47
C GLU A 181 -11.94 -5.28 -8.71
N LYS A 182 -11.44 -6.29 -9.43
CA LYS A 182 -12.14 -6.90 -10.57
C LYS A 182 -13.46 -7.55 -10.18
N LEU A 183 -13.60 -8.08 -8.97
CA LEU A 183 -14.87 -8.63 -8.47
C LEU A 183 -15.82 -7.52 -8.00
N GLN A 184 -15.30 -6.43 -7.44
CA GLN A 184 -16.09 -5.25 -7.07
C GLN A 184 -16.58 -4.49 -8.30
N THR A 185 -15.70 -4.26 -9.28
CA THR A 185 -16.04 -3.69 -10.59
C THR A 185 -16.84 -4.68 -11.43
N GLY A 186 -16.55 -5.99 -11.43
CA GLY A 186 -17.36 -6.98 -12.15
C GLY A 186 -18.78 -7.18 -11.59
N ARG A 187 -18.99 -6.85 -10.30
CA ARG A 187 -20.34 -6.73 -9.70
C ARG A 187 -20.94 -5.33 -9.83
N GLY A 188 -20.17 -4.36 -10.33
CA GLY A 188 -20.45 -2.94 -10.25
C GLY A 188 -20.06 -2.14 -11.49
N THR A 189 -19.86 -2.76 -12.66
CA THR A 189 -19.67 -2.05 -13.93
C THR A 189 -21.05 -1.55 -14.34
N ARG A 190 -21.51 -0.55 -13.60
CA ARG A 190 -22.46 0.40 -14.12
C ARG A 190 -21.76 1.08 -15.28
N THR A 191 -22.22 0.80 -16.48
CA THR A 191 -21.89 1.52 -17.70
C THR A 191 -21.90 3.03 -17.44
N ARG A 192 -21.19 3.82 -18.25
CA ARG A 192 -21.21 5.30 -18.16
C ARG A 192 -22.65 5.85 -18.15
N GLU A 193 -23.56 5.13 -18.79
CA GLU A 193 -24.99 5.41 -18.82
C GLU A 193 -25.66 5.15 -17.47
N GLU A 194 -25.38 4.04 -16.79
CA GLU A 194 -25.90 3.74 -15.46
C GLU A 194 -25.38 4.70 -14.37
N ILE A 195 -24.14 5.18 -14.48
CA ILE A 195 -23.63 6.26 -13.59
C ILE A 195 -24.38 7.56 -13.84
N LYS A 196 -24.62 7.92 -15.11
CA LYS A 196 -25.40 9.10 -15.49
C LYS A 196 -26.84 9.01 -14.96
N TRP A 197 -27.49 7.86 -15.10
CA TRP A 197 -28.84 7.65 -14.56
C TRP A 197 -28.87 7.65 -13.03
N GLY A 198 -27.86 7.07 -12.37
CA GLY A 198 -27.71 7.13 -10.92
C GLY A 198 -27.68 8.57 -10.39
N ASN A 199 -26.88 9.44 -11.02
CA ASN A 199 -26.80 10.85 -10.67
C ASN A 199 -28.13 11.59 -10.91
N ILE A 200 -28.84 11.27 -11.99
CA ILE A 200 -30.17 11.86 -12.29
C ILE A 200 -31.20 11.43 -11.24
N PHE A 201 -31.27 10.15 -10.89
CA PHE A 201 -32.22 9.65 -9.89
C PHE A 201 -31.93 10.21 -8.49
N GLU A 202 -30.66 10.35 -8.14
CA GLU A 202 -30.25 10.97 -6.88
C GLU A 202 -30.63 12.45 -6.83
N CYS A 203 -30.45 13.18 -7.95
CA CYS A 203 -30.91 14.55 -8.08
C CYS A 203 -32.44 14.65 -7.91
N ILE A 204 -33.21 13.80 -8.60
CA ILE A 204 -34.67 13.75 -8.47
C ILE A 204 -35.09 13.47 -7.03
N ARG A 205 -34.45 12.48 -6.38
CA ARG A 205 -34.73 12.09 -5.00
C ARG A 205 -34.52 13.26 -4.03
N ARG A 206 -33.43 14.02 -4.17
CA ARG A 206 -33.17 15.20 -3.34
C ARG A 206 -34.26 16.27 -3.50
N HIS A 207 -34.64 16.58 -4.73
CA HIS A 207 -35.70 17.56 -5.00
C HIS A 207 -37.06 17.07 -4.47
N ALA A 208 -37.42 15.81 -4.72
CA ALA A 208 -38.65 15.22 -4.21
C ALA A 208 -38.69 15.21 -2.67
N SER A 209 -37.55 14.94 -2.02
CA SER A 209 -37.43 14.98 -0.55
C SER A 209 -37.58 16.39 0.00
N SER A 210 -37.01 17.40 -0.69
CA SER A 210 -37.18 18.81 -0.33
C SER A 210 -38.63 19.26 -0.43
N VAL A 211 -39.31 18.95 -1.54
CA VAL A 211 -40.74 19.22 -1.74
C VAL A 211 -41.59 18.49 -0.70
N HIS A 212 -41.33 17.22 -0.46
CA HIS A 212 -42.02 16.45 0.57
C HIS A 212 -41.87 17.08 1.96
N MET A 213 -40.66 17.52 2.31
CA MET A 213 -40.40 18.16 3.59
C MET A 213 -41.09 19.52 3.71
N ALA A 214 -41.12 20.31 2.65
CA ALA A 214 -41.85 21.58 2.59
C ALA A 214 -43.36 21.37 2.75
N LEU A 215 -43.93 20.41 2.00
CA LEU A 215 -45.34 20.04 2.12
C LEU A 215 -45.66 19.53 3.53
N ARG A 216 -44.83 18.64 4.08
CA ARG A 216 -45.00 18.11 5.44
C ARG A 216 -44.97 19.20 6.51
N LYS A 217 -44.12 20.23 6.35
CA LYS A 217 -44.06 21.39 7.27
C LYS A 217 -45.24 22.36 7.08
N GLY A 218 -45.79 22.46 5.87
CA GLY A 218 -46.91 23.35 5.56
C GLY A 218 -48.29 22.73 5.84
N TRP A 219 -48.40 21.41 5.90
CA TRP A 219 -49.67 20.71 6.12
C TRP A 219 -49.99 20.59 7.62
N ASN A 220 -50.62 21.62 8.19
CA ASN A 220 -51.15 21.62 9.56
C ASN A 220 -52.63 21.25 9.63
N CYS A 221 -53.04 20.18 8.93
CA CYS A 221 -54.43 19.76 8.90
C CYS A 221 -54.75 18.66 9.94
N SER A 222 -55.99 18.65 10.42
CA SER A 222 -56.52 17.66 11.37
C SER A 222 -57.25 16.50 10.66
N CYS A 223 -56.85 16.16 9.44
CA CYS A 223 -57.53 15.13 8.64
C CYS A 223 -57.29 13.73 9.23
N GLU A 224 -58.35 12.92 9.37
CA GLU A 224 -58.26 11.52 9.82
C GLU A 224 -57.57 10.60 8.78
N ILE A 225 -57.46 11.05 7.52
CA ILE A 225 -56.91 10.27 6.42
C ILE A 225 -55.55 10.84 6.00
N SER A 226 -54.57 9.96 5.77
CA SER A 226 -53.23 10.32 5.31
C SER A 226 -53.26 11.02 3.95
N HIS A 227 -52.64 12.19 3.86
CA HIS A 227 -52.44 12.88 2.58
C HIS A 227 -51.38 12.18 1.75
N ASN A 228 -51.78 11.69 0.57
CA ASN A 228 -50.88 11.11 -0.42
C ASN A 228 -50.70 12.08 -1.59
N THR A 229 -49.44 12.31 -1.97
CA THR A 229 -49.10 13.12 -3.15
C THR A 229 -48.14 12.34 -4.04
N ALA A 230 -48.44 12.25 -5.32
CA ALA A 230 -47.56 11.65 -6.32
C ALA A 230 -46.94 12.75 -7.19
N LEU A 231 -45.63 12.70 -7.38
CA LEU A 231 -44.91 13.58 -8.30
C LEU A 231 -44.73 12.86 -9.64
N ARG A 232 -45.29 13.42 -10.71
CA ARG A 232 -45.08 12.92 -12.07
C ARG A 232 -43.86 13.58 -12.67
N LEU A 233 -42.91 12.76 -13.12
CA LEU A 233 -41.74 13.24 -13.85
C LEU A 233 -42.09 13.35 -15.34
N GLU A 234 -41.99 14.56 -15.88
CA GLU A 234 -42.17 14.80 -17.32
C GLU A 234 -40.82 15.01 -17.99
N ARG A 235 -40.62 14.35 -19.13
CA ARG A 235 -39.44 14.55 -19.97
C ARG A 235 -39.60 15.90 -20.67
N ARG A 236 -38.79 16.89 -20.29
CA ARG A 236 -38.69 18.13 -21.06
C ARG A 236 -37.88 17.81 -22.32
N HIS A 237 -38.50 17.99 -23.48
CA HIS A 237 -37.76 18.04 -24.74
C HIS A 237 -37.01 19.36 -24.75
N ASP A 238 -35.69 19.31 -24.65
CA ASP A 238 -34.86 20.45 -24.96
C ASP A 238 -35.02 20.69 -26.48
N GLY A 239 -35.60 21.84 -26.84
CA GLY A 239 -35.68 22.30 -28.22
C GLY A 239 -34.27 22.39 -28.80
N GLY A 240 -34.11 21.91 -30.04
CA GLY A 240 -32.81 21.76 -30.72
C GLY A 240 -32.08 23.05 -31.04
#